data_AF-A0A356X819-F1
#
_entry.id   AF-A0A356X819-F1
#
_cell.length_a   1.000
_cell.length_b   1.000
_cell.length_c   1.000
_cell.angle_alpha   90.00
_cell.angle_beta   90.00
_cell.angle_gamma   90.00
#
_symmetry.space_group_name_H-M   'P 1'
#
loop_
_entity.id
_entity.type
_entity.pdbx_description
1 polymer ?
#
loop_
_entity_poly.entity_id
_entity_poly.type
_entity_poly.pdbx_seq_one_letter_code
_entity_poly.pdbx_strand_id
1 'polypeptide(L)' 'MEDSYYNPKDLKKFGDITEFQENLGKKFFDYYGEVFEEGALTKREKALIALAVSHTVQCPYCIDAYTTESLENGVSEEQP' A
#
# COMPACT_ATOMS: atom_id res chain seq x y z
N MET A 1 -25.03 6.95 -5.99
CA MET A 1 -24.39 5.78 -5.34
C MET A 1 -23.14 5.53 -6.15
N GLU A 2 -21.98 5.36 -5.52
CA GLU A 2 -20.80 4.90 -6.28
C GLU A 2 -21.11 3.45 -6.71
N ASP A 3 -21.19 3.21 -8.01
CA ASP A 3 -21.63 1.93 -8.61
C ASP A 3 -20.58 0.80 -8.53
N SER A 4 -19.59 0.94 -7.63
CA SER A 4 -18.49 0.00 -7.46
C SER A 4 -18.45 -0.54 -6.04
N TYR A 5 -18.24 -1.85 -5.91
CA TYR A 5 -17.98 -2.52 -4.62
C TYR A 5 -16.71 -1.97 -3.94
N TYR A 6 -15.79 -1.40 -4.72
CA TYR A 6 -14.58 -0.74 -4.24
C TYR A 6 -14.71 0.78 -4.36
N ASN A 7 -14.59 1.47 -3.23
CA ASN A 7 -14.54 2.93 -3.17
C ASN A 7 -13.13 3.39 -2.82
N PRO A 8 -12.38 4.03 -3.75
CA PRO A 8 -11.03 4.52 -3.49
C PRO A 8 -10.90 5.42 -2.26
N LYS A 9 -11.98 6.13 -1.87
CA LYS A 9 -11.99 6.98 -0.67
C LYS A 9 -11.83 6.20 0.63
N ASP A 10 -12.18 4.92 0.64
CA ASP A 10 -12.04 4.08 1.83
C ASP A 10 -10.58 3.72 2.13
N LEU A 11 -9.69 3.77 1.14
CA LEU A 11 -8.25 3.58 1.38
C LEU A 11 -7.70 4.61 2.37
N LYS A 12 -8.22 5.85 2.33
CA LYS A 12 -7.83 6.92 3.26
C LYS A 12 -8.23 6.63 4.70
N LYS A 13 -9.19 5.74 4.92
CA LYS A 13 -9.67 5.31 6.24
C LYS A 13 -8.89 4.11 6.78
N PHE A 14 -7.88 3.61 6.06
CA PHE A 14 -7.13 2.44 6.48
C PHE A 14 -6.45 2.64 7.85
N GLY A 15 -6.03 3.86 8.19
CA GLY A 15 -5.48 4.18 9.51
C GLY A 15 -6.49 4.07 10.65
N ASP A 16 -7.78 4.27 10.37
CA ASP A 16 -8.85 4.30 11.36
C ASP A 16 -9.08 2.93 12.02
N ILE A 17 -8.52 1.84 11.45
CA ILE A 17 -8.53 0.52 12.09
C ILE A 17 -7.88 0.52 13.48
N THR A 18 -6.97 1.49 13.73
CA THR A 18 -6.34 1.67 15.02
C THR A 18 -7.31 2.14 16.11
N GLU A 19 -8.42 2.80 15.76
CA GLU A 19 -9.43 3.25 16.72
C GLU A 19 -10.13 2.06 17.41
N PHE A 20 -10.31 0.95 16.69
CA PHE A 20 -10.94 -0.25 17.23
C PHE A 20 -10.01 -1.04 18.15
N GLN A 21 -8.70 -1.02 17.87
CA GLN A 21 -7.70 -1.67 18.72
C GLN A 21 -6.33 -1.00 18.58
N GLU A 22 -6.11 0.01 19.42
CA GLU A 22 -4.92 0.86 19.40
C GLU A 22 -3.61 0.08 19.56
N ASN A 23 -3.55 -0.88 20.48
CA ASN A 23 -2.29 -1.59 20.77
C ASN A 23 -1.82 -2.44 19.59
N LEU A 24 -2.75 -3.19 18.97
CA LEU A 24 -2.42 -4.03 17.83
C LEU A 24 -2.26 -3.21 16.55
N GLY A 25 -3.11 -2.19 16.37
CA GLY A 25 -3.01 -1.26 15.25
C GLY A 25 -1.65 -0.58 15.21
N LYS A 26 -1.18 -0.03 16.34
CA LYS A 26 0.14 0.59 16.43
C LYS A 26 1.26 -0.40 16.06
N LYS A 27 1.26 -1.61 16.64
CA LYS A 27 2.27 -2.63 16.31
C LYS A 27 2.25 -3.03 14.84
N PHE A 28 1.06 -3.11 14.23
CA PHE A 28 0.91 -3.40 12.82
C PHE A 28 1.52 -2.29 11.97
N PHE A 29 1.20 -1.02 12.23
CA PHE A 29 1.75 0.10 11.47
C PHE A 29 3.24 0.32 11.69
N ASP A 30 3.76 0.07 12.91
CA ASP A 30 5.19 0.10 13.20
C ASP A 30 5.93 -0.95 12.35
N TYR A 31 5.43 -2.20 12.32
CA TYR A 31 5.96 -3.25 11.46
C TYR A 31 5.82 -2.92 9.98
N TYR A 32 4.64 -2.44 9.56
CA TYR A 32 4.35 -2.11 8.17
C TYR A 32 5.29 -1.04 7.64
N GLY A 33 5.52 0.04 8.40
CA GLY A 33 6.48 1.09 8.05
C GLY A 33 7.91 0.58 7.98
N GLU A 34 8.35 -0.17 8.99
CA GLU A 34 9.71 -0.73 9.05
C GLU A 34 10.03 -1.63 7.83
N VAL A 35 9.06 -2.41 7.36
CA VAL A 35 9.23 -3.27 6.17
C VAL A 35 9.56 -2.47 4.91
N PHE A 36 9.10 -1.23 4.79
CA PHE A 36 9.35 -0.36 3.63
C PHE A 36 10.61 0.51 3.75
N GLU A 37 11.29 0.53 4.89
CA GLU A 37 12.57 1.23 5.04
C GLU A 37 13.68 0.58 4.21
N GLU A 38 14.70 1.35 3.82
CA GLU A 38 15.78 0.82 2.98
C GLU A 38 16.60 -0.25 3.70
N GLY A 39 17.09 -1.22 2.92
CA GLY A 39 17.99 -2.26 3.41
C GLY A 39 18.73 -2.90 2.25
N ALA A 40 18.63 -4.22 2.11
CA ALA A 40 19.15 -4.91 0.92
C ALA A 40 18.42 -4.52 -0.38
N LEU A 41 17.18 -4.01 -0.25
CA LEU A 41 16.37 -3.46 -1.33
C LEU A 41 16.06 -1.99 -1.03
N THR A 42 16.04 -1.19 -2.09
CA THR A 42 15.60 0.21 -2.10
C THR A 42 14.08 0.32 -1.91
N LYS A 43 13.59 1.49 -1.52
CA LYS A 43 12.14 1.75 -1.42
C LYS A 43 11.42 1.51 -2.75
N ARG A 44 12.06 1.91 -3.86
CA ARG A 44 11.58 1.68 -5.23
C ARG A 44 11.38 0.20 -5.55
N GLU A 45 12.37 -0.65 -5.23
CA GLU A 45 12.26 -2.10 -5.47
C GLU A 45 11.13 -2.73 -4.64
N LYS A 46 11.00 -2.32 -3.36
CA LYS A 46 9.93 -2.81 -2.49
C LYS A 46 8.55 -2.38 -2.98
N ALA A 47 8.40 -1.14 -3.45
CA ALA A 47 7.15 -0.64 -4.03
C ALA A 47 6.73 -1.45 -5.27
N LEU A 48 7.67 -1.75 -6.17
CA LEU A 48 7.40 -2.58 -7.36
C LEU A 48 7.01 -4.03 -6.99
N ILE A 49 7.68 -4.63 -6.01
CA ILE A 49 7.32 -5.97 -5.51
C ILE A 49 5.91 -5.94 -4.91
N ALA A 50 5.59 -4.93 -4.11
CA ALA A 50 4.26 -4.78 -3.51
C ALA A 50 3.16 -4.60 -4.57
N LEU A 51 3.43 -3.81 -5.62
CA LEU A 51 2.53 -3.66 -6.76
C LEU A 51 2.31 -4.99 -7.50
N ALA A 52 3.38 -5.74 -7.78
CA ALA A 52 3.28 -7.05 -8.43
C ALA A 52 2.46 -8.06 -7.60
N VAL A 53 2.69 -8.11 -6.29
CA VAL A 53 1.89 -8.95 -5.36
C VAL A 53 0.42 -8.52 -5.38
N SER A 54 0.16 -7.21 -5.41
CA SER A 54 -1.20 -6.66 -5.42
C SER A 54 -2.00 -7.05 -6.66
N HIS A 55 -1.35 -7.07 -7.83
CA HIS A 55 -1.94 -7.62 -9.05
C HIS A 55 -2.17 -9.13 -8.95
N THR A 56 -1.23 -9.86 -8.35
CA THR A 56 -1.32 -11.32 -8.18
C THR A 56 -2.51 -11.73 -7.31
N VAL A 57 -2.75 -11.00 -6.21
CA VAL A 57 -3.89 -11.25 -5.30
C VAL A 57 -5.16 -10.51 -5.69
N GLN A 58 -5.11 -9.71 -6.77
CA GLN A 58 -6.23 -8.92 -7.30
C GLN A 58 -6.85 -7.99 -6.24
N CYS A 59 -6.02 -7.35 -5.42
CA CYS A 59 -6.48 -6.39 -4.41
C CYS A 59 -6.52 -4.98 -5.02
N PRO A 60 -7.70 -4.43 -5.38
CA PRO A 60 -7.77 -3.13 -6.05
C PRO A 60 -7.26 -1.96 -5.19
N TYR A 61 -7.51 -2.01 -3.87
CA TYR A 61 -6.97 -1.03 -2.93
C TYR A 61 -5.44 -1.05 -2.89
N CYS A 62 -4.86 -2.24 -2.90
CA CYS A 62 -3.42 -2.43 -2.86
C CYS A 62 -2.79 -2.00 -4.19
N ILE A 63 -3.44 -2.30 -5.33
CA ILE A 63 -3.01 -1.85 -6.65
C ILE A 63 -2.97 -0.32 -6.69
N ASP A 64 -4.02 0.37 -6.23
CA ASP A 64 -4.05 1.84 -6.18
C ASP A 64 -2.97 2.43 -5.26
N ALA A 65 -2.84 1.88 -4.05
CA ALA A 65 -1.85 2.30 -3.07
C ALA A 65 -0.40 2.15 -3.61
N TYR A 66 -0.05 0.97 -4.11
CA TYR A 66 1.33 0.69 -4.54
C TYR A 66 1.64 1.20 -5.94
N THR A 67 0.65 1.52 -6.77
CA THR A 67 0.86 2.31 -7.99
C THR A 67 1.33 3.71 -7.61
N THR A 68 0.60 4.37 -6.71
CA THR A 68 0.98 5.70 -6.21
C THR A 68 2.37 5.69 -5.56
N GLU A 69 2.63 4.75 -4.65
CA GLU A 69 3.93 4.59 -4.00
C GLU A 69 5.06 4.36 -5.01
N SER A 70 4.83 3.54 -6.05
CA SER A 70 5.84 3.29 -7.09
C SER A 70 6.19 4.57 -7.85
N LEU A 71 5.17 5.36 -8.23
CA LEU A 71 5.37 6.63 -8.91
C LEU A 71 6.13 7.64 -8.04
N GLU A 72 5.78 7.73 -6.75
CA GLU A 72 6.47 8.60 -5.78
C GLU A 72 7.93 8.20 -5.57
N ASN A 73 8.24 6.90 -5.69
CA ASN A 73 9.60 6.37 -5.64
C ASN A 73 10.32 6.37 -7.00
N GLY A 74 9.82 7.12 -7.99
CA GLY A 74 10.50 7.40 -9.25
C GLY A 74 10.39 6.29 -10.31
N VAL A 75 9.39 5.41 -10.21
CA VAL A 75 9.03 4.49 -11.30
C VAL A 75 8.30 5.28 -12.39
N SER A 76 8.65 5.06 -13.67
CA SER A 76 7.92 5.65 -14.80
C SER A 76 6.74 4.78 -15.23
N GLU A 77 5.74 5.35 -15.89
CA GLU A 77 4.57 4.61 -16.41
C GLU A 77 4.93 3.52 -17.45
N GLU A 78 6.13 3.55 -18.02
CA GLU A 78 6.63 2.51 -18.94
C GLU A 78 7.21 1.28 -18.23
N GLN A 79 7.45 1.35 -16.91
CA GLN A 79 8.04 0.28 -16.11
C GLN A 79 7.06 -0.74 -15.50
N PRO A 80 5.81 -0.40 -15.16
CA PRO A 80 4.75 -1.39 -14.93
C PRO A 80 4.18 -1.93 -16.26
#